data_AF-A0A1F7ZU78-F1
#
_entry.id   AF-A0A1F7ZU78-F1
#
_cell.length_a   1.000
_cell.length_b   1.000
_cell.length_c   1.000
_cell.angle_alpha   90.00
_cell.angle_beta   90.00
_cell.angle_gamma   90.00
#
_symmetry.space_group_name_H-M   'P 1'
#
loop_
_entity.id
_entity.type
_entity.pdbx_description
1 polymer ?
#
loop_
_entity_poly.entity_id
_entity_poly.type
_entity_poly.pdbx_seq_one_letter_code
_entity_poly.pdbx_strand_id
1 'polypeptide(L)'
;MEGIVTECPYVVGNEIVLHIDRQQAKATITHIFEPFTFSCAMVVLLDRPSQSLHLNGHMVLKLYDRRFATGFRDDQKSNPWTPNIEQQYQ
;
A
#
# COMPACT_ATOMS: atom_id res chain seq x y z
N MET A 1 -24.86 -2.83 -11.36
CA MET A 1 -23.86 -1.78 -11.08
C MET A 1 -22.51 -2.40 -11.32
N GLU A 2 -21.85 -2.02 -12.41
CA GLU A 2 -20.49 -2.45 -12.71
C GLU A 2 -19.58 -1.87 -11.62
N GLY A 3 -19.03 -2.75 -10.78
CA GLY A 3 -18.07 -2.35 -9.77
C GLY A 3 -16.84 -1.79 -10.47
N ILE A 4 -16.47 -0.56 -10.13
CA ILE A 4 -15.23 0.04 -10.64
C ILE A 4 -14.08 -0.87 -10.20
N VAL A 5 -13.49 -1.58 -11.15
CA VAL A 5 -12.24 -2.31 -10.92
C VAL A 5 -11.15 -1.25 -10.86
N THR A 6 -10.82 -0.79 -9.66
CA THR A 6 -9.61 0.02 -9.47
C THR A 6 -8.41 -0.92 -9.58
N GLU A 7 -7.64 -0.79 -10.65
CA GLU A 7 -6.35 -1.46 -10.81
C GLU A 7 -5.47 -1.22 -9.57
N CYS A 8 -4.66 -2.21 -9.21
CA CYS A 8 -3.78 -2.12 -8.05
C CYS A 8 -2.74 -1.00 -8.27
N PRO A 9 -2.66 0.02 -7.39
CA PRO A 9 -1.70 1.11 -7.57
C PRO A 9 -0.27 0.70 -7.18
N TYR A 10 -0.09 -0.44 -6.51
CA TYR A 10 1.18 -0.90 -5.97
C TYR A 10 1.94 -1.75 -6.98
N VAL A 11 2.52 -1.09 -7.98
CA VAL A 11 3.30 -1.70 -9.06
C VAL A 11 4.69 -1.09 -9.08
N VAL A 12 5.71 -1.89 -9.42
CA VAL A 12 7.09 -1.40 -9.57
C VAL A 12 7.14 -0.25 -10.59
N GLY A 13 7.84 0.83 -10.24
CA GLY A 13 7.96 2.05 -11.03
C GLY A 13 6.94 3.13 -10.65
N ASN A 14 5.83 2.77 -9.99
CA ASN A 14 4.87 3.78 -9.53
C ASN A 14 5.44 4.61 -8.37
N GLU A 15 5.09 5.89 -8.34
CA GLU A 15 5.37 6.78 -7.22
C GLU A 15 4.23 6.74 -6.20
N ILE A 16 4.60 6.81 -4.93
CA ILE A 16 3.68 7.03 -3.81
C ILE A 16 4.14 8.23 -2.99
N VAL A 17 3.19 8.94 -2.39
CA VAL A 17 3.46 10.05 -1.48
C VAL A 17 3.32 9.56 -0.05
N LEU A 18 4.42 9.58 0.70
CA LEU A 18 4.48 9.25 2.12
C LEU A 18 4.41 10.53 2.94
N HIS A 19 3.71 10.49 4.07
CA HIS A 19 3.77 11.56 5.07
C HIS A 19 4.72 11.14 6.18
N ILE A 20 5.86 11.82 6.27
CA ILE A 20 6.93 11.55 7.24
C ILE A 20 7.15 12.83 8.03
N ASP A 21 6.96 12.80 9.35
CA ASP A 21 7.09 13.95 10.25
C ASP A 21 6.40 15.24 9.76
N ARG A 22 5.15 15.09 9.29
CA ARG A 22 4.30 16.17 8.73
C ARG A 22 4.79 16.76 7.40
N GLN A 23 5.82 16.17 6.80
CA GLN A 23 6.30 16.50 5.46
C GLN A 23 5.89 15.42 4.46
N GLN A 24 5.67 15.83 3.21
CA GLN A 24 5.46 14.89 2.13
C GLN A 24 6.80 14.47 1.53
N ALA A 25 7.00 13.16 1.42
CA ALA A 25 8.13 12.56 0.74
C ALA A 25 7.62 11.70 -0.40
N LYS A 26 8.15 11.91 -1.60
CA LYS A 26 7.93 11.00 -2.72
C LYS A 26 8.80 9.76 -2.54
N ALA A 27 8.22 8.61 -2.86
CA ALA A 27 8.93 7.35 -2.87
C ALA A 27 8.54 6.55 -4.12
N THR A 28 9.52 6.00 -4.81
CA THR A 28 9.31 5.13 -5.97
C THR A 28 9.28 3.68 -5.51
N ILE A 29 8.28 2.90 -5.94
CA ILE A 29 8.21 1.46 -5.69
C ILE A 29 9.26 0.76 -6.55
N THR A 30 10.21 0.07 -5.93
CA THR A 30 11.28 -0.64 -6.64
C THR A 30 11.13 -2.15 -6.59
N HIS A 31 10.35 -2.69 -5.65
CA HIS A 31 10.04 -4.11 -5.57
C HIS A 31 8.69 -4.33 -4.88
N ILE A 32 7.96 -5.39 -5.27
CA ILE A 32 6.70 -5.81 -4.64
C ILE A 32 6.87 -7.24 -4.10
N PHE A 33 6.42 -7.47 -2.87
CA PHE A 33 6.31 -8.81 -2.31
C PHE A 33 4.88 -9.33 -2.50
N GLU A 34 4.71 -10.26 -3.43
CA GLU A 34 3.42 -10.92 -3.71
C GLU A 34 3.40 -12.36 -3.18
N PRO A 35 2.22 -12.91 -2.87
CA PRO A 35 0.92 -12.24 -2.86
C PRO A 35 0.72 -11.35 -1.62
N PHE A 36 -0.18 -10.37 -1.71
CA PHE A 36 -0.59 -9.52 -0.58
C PHE A 36 -1.50 -10.30 0.39
N THR A 37 -0.91 -11.16 1.21
CA THR A 37 -1.68 -12.00 2.15
C THR A 37 -2.32 -11.16 3.26
N PHE A 38 -1.52 -10.46 4.05
CA PHE A 38 -1.98 -9.63 5.17
C PHE A 38 -1.89 -8.12 4.90
N SER A 39 -1.09 -7.72 3.92
CA SER A 39 -0.74 -6.32 3.65
C SER A 39 -0.01 -6.21 2.31
N CYS A 40 -0.02 -5.03 1.70
CA CYS A 40 0.86 -4.72 0.59
C CYS A 40 2.27 -4.43 1.11
N ALA A 41 3.17 -5.40 0.99
CA ALA A 41 4.57 -5.22 1.33
C ALA A 41 5.37 -4.92 0.06
N MET A 42 6.26 -3.93 0.13
CA MET A 42 7.05 -3.46 -1.00
C MET A 42 8.38 -2.86 -0.55
N VAL A 43 9.32 -2.71 -1.47
CA VAL A 43 10.50 -1.85 -1.29
C VAL A 43 10.25 -0.55 -2.02
N VAL A 44 10.55 0.57 -1.34
CA VAL A 44 10.47 1.91 -1.91
C VAL A 44 11.81 2.63 -1.78
N LEU A 45 12.13 3.48 -2.75
CA LEU A 45 13.26 4.39 -2.71
C LEU A 45 12.74 5.80 -2.44
N LEU A 46 13.20 6.44 -1.37
CA LEU A 46 12.90 7.86 -1.13
C LEU A 46 13.67 8.75 -2.11
N ASP A 47 12.97 9.68 -2.76
CA ASP A 47 13.60 10.65 -3.65
C ASP A 47 14.53 11.62 -2.89
N ARG A 48 14.20 11.90 -1.63
CA ARG A 48 14.97 12.76 -0.74
C ARG A 48 15.05 12.12 0.66
N PRO A 49 16.23 12.14 1.30
CA PRO A 49 16.36 11.66 2.68
C PRO A 49 15.42 12.42 3.63
N SER A 50 14.76 11.71 4.53
CA SER A 50 14.09 12.33 5.68
C SER A 50 15.15 12.61 6.75
N GLN A 51 15.47 13.88 6.96
CA GLN A 51 16.47 14.28 7.96
C GLN A 51 16.00 14.03 9.38
N SER A 52 14.71 14.20 9.66
CA SER A 52 14.14 14.08 11.00
C SER A 52 14.16 12.64 11.53
N LEU A 53 13.97 11.64 10.64
CA LEU A 53 14.03 10.22 10.99
C LEU A 53 15.32 9.53 10.51
N HIS A 54 16.26 10.28 9.92
CA HIS A 54 17.47 9.75 9.29
C HIS A 54 17.22 8.61 8.29
N LEU A 55 16.10 8.67 7.57
CA LEU A 55 15.74 7.67 6.55
C LEU A 55 16.35 8.03 5.20
N ASN A 56 17.02 7.07 4.57
CA ASN A 56 17.60 7.24 3.25
C ASN A 56 17.56 5.93 2.44
N GLY A 57 17.67 6.06 1.12
CA GLY A 57 17.78 4.92 0.22
C GLY A 57 16.54 4.03 0.16
N HIS A 58 16.78 2.72 0.05
CA HIS A 58 15.74 1.70 -0.08
C HIS A 58 15.19 1.29 1.28
N MET A 59 13.86 1.24 1.40
CA MET A 59 13.16 0.89 2.62
C MET A 59 12.05 -0.10 2.33
N VAL A 60 11.75 -0.97 3.29
CA VAL A 60 10.54 -1.80 3.24
C VAL A 60 9.36 -0.97 3.72
N LEU A 61 8.31 -0.88 2.90
CA LEU A 61 7.03 -0.29 3.24
C LEU A 61 5.97 -1.39 3.31
N LYS A 62 5.19 -1.38 4.39
CA LYS A 62 4.06 -2.29 4.59
C LYS A 62 2.79 -1.46 4.76
N LEU A 63 1.88 -1.57 3.79
CA LEU A 63 0.61 -0.85 3.80
C LEU A 63 -0.52 -1.80 4.19
N TYR A 64 -1.31 -1.38 5.18
CA TYR A 64 -2.54 -2.06 5.59
C TYR A 64 -3.72 -1.59 4.72
N ASP A 65 -3.60 -1.79 3.41
CA ASP A 65 -4.68 -1.52 2.48
C ASP A 65 -5.65 -2.71 2.45
N ARG A 66 -6.83 -2.50 3.02
CA ARG A 66 -7.89 -3.49 3.15
C ARG A 66 -8.44 -4.01 1.82
N ARG A 67 -8.22 -3.28 0.71
CA ARG A 67 -8.60 -3.72 -0.64
C ARG A 67 -7.82 -4.96 -1.07
N PHE A 68 -6.59 -5.08 -0.58
CA PHE A 68 -5.63 -6.08 -1.05
C PHE A 68 -5.19 -7.07 0.03
N ALA A 69 -5.74 -7.01 1.24
CA ALA A 69 -5.48 -7.99 2.31
C ALA A 69 -6.26 -9.30 2.07
N THR A 70 -6.08 -9.93 0.91
CA THR A 70 -6.90 -11.06 0.44
C THR A 70 -6.74 -12.29 1.33
N GLY A 71 -5.50 -12.67 1.65
CA GLY A 71 -5.20 -13.81 2.52
C GLY A 71 -5.82 -13.67 3.91
N PHE A 72 -5.75 -12.47 4.51
CA PHE A 72 -6.40 -12.21 5.80
C PHE A 72 -7.92 -12.41 5.74
N ARG A 73 -8.57 -11.96 4.66
CA ARG A 73 -10.02 -12.10 4.50
C ARG A 73 -10.40 -13.57 4.30
N ASP A 74 -9.62 -14.32 3.53
CA ASP A 74 -9.82 -15.74 3.31
C ASP A 74 -9.70 -16.51 4.64
N ASP A 75 -8.65 -16.24 5.43
CA ASP A 75 -8.44 -16.83 6.76
C ASP A 75 -9.62 -16.54 7.72
N GLN A 76 -10.17 -15.33 7.64
CA GLN A 76 -11.32 -14.90 8.45
C GLN A 76 -12.68 -15.27 7.83
N LYS A 77 -12.71 -16.02 6.72
CA LYS A 77 -13.94 -16.37 5.96
C LYS A 77 -14.81 -15.15 5.64
N SER A 78 -14.17 -14.01 5.42
CA SER A 78 -14.83 -12.75 5.07
C SER A 78 -15.03 -12.66 3.55
N ASN A 79 -16.12 -12.04 3.11
CA ASN A 79 -16.34 -11.76 1.69
C ASN A 79 -15.14 -10.99 1.09
N PRO A 80 -14.82 -11.13 -0.21
CA PRO A 80 -13.83 -10.27 -0.87
C PRO A 80 -14.12 -8.78 -0.64
N TRP A 81 -13.08 -7.94 -0.69
CA TRP A 81 -13.31 -6.50 -0.59
C TRP A 81 -14.16 -6.02 -1.77
N THR A 82 -15.09 -5.10 -1.49
CA THR A 82 -15.87 -4.39 -2.50
C THR A 82 -16.02 -2.93 -2.10
N PRO A 83 -16.24 -2.00 -3.05
CA PRO A 83 -16.50 -0.60 -2.73
C PRO A 83 -17.66 -0.39 -1.74
N ASN A 84 -18.67 -1.26 -1.76
CA ASN A 84 -19.81 -1.21 -0.83
C ASN A 84 -19.37 -1.46 0.62
N ILE A 85 -18.36 -2.31 0.84
CA ILE A 85 -17.80 -2.54 2.17
C ILE A 85 -17.11 -1.25 2.67
N GLU A 86 -16.45 -0.51 1.79
CA GLU A 86 -15.81 0.76 2.20
C GLU A 86 -16.85 1.76 2.69
N GLN A 87 -17.94 1.95 1.94
CA GLN A 87 -19.03 2.85 2.32
C GLN A 87 -19.67 2.50 3.67
N GLN A 88 -19.66 1.23 4.06
CA GLN A 88 -20.26 0.79 5.32
C GLN A 88 -19.39 1.08 6.56
N TYR A 89 -18.06 1.16 6.40
CA TYR A 89 -17.10 1.18 7.52
C TYR A 89 -16.16 2.40 7.50
N GLN A 90 -16.52 3.46 6.77
CA GLN A 90 -15.77 4.73 6.70
C GLN A 90 -16.32 5.74 7.71
#